data_AF-A0A7S3MS82-F1
#
_entry.id   AF-A0A7S3MS82-F1
#
_cell.length_a   1.000
_cell.length_b   1.000
_cell.length_c   1.000
_cell.angle_alpha   90.00
_cell.angle_beta   90.00
_cell.angle_gamma   90.00
#
_symmetry.space_group_name_H-M   'P 1'
#
loop_
_entity.id
_entity.type
_entity.pdbx_description
1 polymer ?
#
loop_
_entity_poly.entity_id
_entity_poly.type
_entity_poly.pdbx_seq_one_letter_code
_entity_poly.pdbx_strand_id
1 'polypeptide(L)'
;MNKDYHGSVKAVYTLVKRIFVILKDCKVFFCFGPSIKKCEIDHPAGCEKTGLIVYPKCKPGFTNWDCCVCATICPPRFTDNGLYCLKPKAYGRGVGYVLWEQ
;
A
#
# COMPACT_ATOMS: atom_id res chain seq x y z
N MET A 1 -28.00 14.07 -46.30
CA MET A 1 -27.19 13.85 -45.06
C MET A 1 -28.04 13.03 -44.09
N ASN A 2 -27.64 11.78 -43.84
CA ASN A 2 -28.51 10.73 -43.27
C ASN A 2 -28.87 10.96 -41.79
N LYS A 3 -30.18 10.87 -41.49
CA LYS A 3 -30.75 10.96 -40.14
C LYS A 3 -30.18 9.91 -39.18
N ASP A 4 -29.65 8.81 -39.70
CA ASP A 4 -29.09 7.69 -38.92
C ASP A 4 -27.78 8.05 -38.20
N TYR A 5 -26.96 8.96 -38.77
CA TYR A 5 -25.70 9.39 -38.16
C TYR A 5 -25.91 10.14 -36.85
N HIS A 6 -27.01 10.88 -36.75
CA HIS A 6 -27.36 11.68 -35.58
C HIS A 6 -27.85 10.83 -34.39
N GLY A 7 -28.40 9.64 -34.67
CA GLY A 7 -28.81 8.67 -33.65
C GLY A 7 -27.60 7.97 -33.00
N SER A 8 -26.66 7.51 -33.82
CA SER A 8 -25.44 6.83 -33.34
C SER A 8 -24.52 7.76 -32.53
N VAL A 9 -24.37 9.02 -32.95
CA VAL A 9 -23.57 10.01 -32.19
C VAL A 9 -24.19 10.31 -30.82
N LYS A 10 -25.53 10.38 -30.73
CA LYS A 10 -26.23 10.62 -29.46
C LYS A 10 -26.09 9.44 -28.49
N ALA A 11 -26.09 8.21 -29.02
CA ALA A 11 -25.88 6.99 -28.24
C ALA A 11 -24.44 6.92 -27.67
N VAL A 12 -23.43 7.17 -28.52
CA VAL A 12 -22.02 7.21 -28.10
C VAL A 12 -21.80 8.32 -27.08
N TYR A 13 -22.34 9.52 -27.32
CA TYR A 13 -22.22 10.64 -26.37
C TYR A 13 -22.86 10.31 -25.00
N THR A 14 -24.00 9.62 -24.99
CA THR A 14 -24.67 9.22 -23.74
C THR A 14 -23.83 8.20 -22.95
N LEU A 15 -23.21 7.24 -23.63
CA LEU A 15 -22.30 6.26 -23.01
C LEU A 15 -21.03 6.92 -22.47
N VAL A 16 -20.38 7.75 -23.29
CA VAL A 16 -19.16 8.48 -22.89
C VAL A 16 -19.47 9.40 -21.71
N LYS A 17 -20.60 10.10 -21.72
CA LYS A 17 -20.99 10.98 -20.61
C LYS A 17 -21.23 10.20 -19.31
N ARG A 18 -21.82 9.00 -19.37
CA ARG A 18 -21.97 8.12 -18.19
C ARG A 18 -20.62 7.61 -17.67
N ILE A 19 -19.73 7.19 -18.56
CA ILE A 19 -18.37 6.76 -18.19
C ILE A 19 -17.58 7.92 -17.58
N PHE A 20 -17.67 9.11 -18.17
CA PHE A 20 -16.97 10.30 -17.70
C PHE A 20 -17.45 10.74 -16.31
N VAL A 21 -18.75 10.63 -16.02
CA VAL A 21 -19.31 10.85 -14.68
C VAL A 21 -18.76 9.84 -13.68
N ILE A 22 -18.72 8.54 -14.04
CA ILE A 22 -18.13 7.50 -13.21
C ILE A 22 -16.66 7.83 -12.88
N LEU A 23 -15.87 8.23 -13.89
CA LEU A 23 -14.45 8.55 -13.73
C LEU A 23 -14.19 9.86 -12.98
N LYS A 24 -15.05 10.89 -13.13
CA LYS A 24 -14.82 12.21 -12.53
C LYS A 24 -15.35 12.39 -11.12
N ASP A 25 -16.38 11.65 -10.72
CA ASP A 25 -17.02 11.85 -9.41
C ASP A 25 -16.20 11.31 -8.22
N CYS A 26 -14.96 10.85 -8.43
CA CYS A 26 -14.17 10.18 -7.40
C CYS A 26 -14.92 9.02 -6.71
N LYS A 27 -15.99 8.50 -7.32
CA LYS A 27 -16.78 7.36 -6.84
C LYS A 27 -16.21 6.03 -7.31
N VAL A 28 -15.26 6.04 -8.24
CA VAL A 28 -14.49 4.85 -8.56
C VAL A 28 -13.59 4.55 -7.37
N PHE A 29 -13.50 3.27 -7.05
CA PHE A 29 -12.56 2.62 -6.14
C PHE A 29 -11.10 3.14 -6.18
N PHE A 30 -10.69 3.87 -7.22
CA PHE A 30 -9.36 4.44 -7.39
C PHE A 30 -9.14 5.84 -6.79
N CYS A 31 -10.19 6.55 -6.39
CA CYS A 31 -10.08 7.93 -5.89
C CYS A 31 -10.14 8.02 -4.36
N PHE A 32 -8.97 7.92 -3.71
CA PHE A 32 -8.76 7.95 -2.26
C PHE A 32 -8.92 9.32 -1.57
N GLY A 33 -9.53 10.30 -2.24
CA GLY A 33 -9.56 11.70 -1.78
C GLY A 33 -10.09 11.89 -0.34
N PRO A 34 -11.27 11.34 0.02
CA PRO A 34 -11.78 11.45 1.38
C PRO A 34 -10.88 10.78 2.43
N SER A 35 -10.32 9.62 2.10
CA SER A 35 -9.45 8.85 2.99
C SER A 35 -8.12 9.57 3.26
N ILE A 36 -7.52 10.20 2.23
CA ILE A 36 -6.30 11.00 2.38
C ILE A 36 -6.55 12.19 3.30
N LYS A 37 -7.63 12.95 3.06
CA LYS A 37 -7.96 14.11 3.91
C LYS A 37 -8.16 13.72 5.37
N LYS A 38 -8.88 12.62 5.61
CA LYS A 38 -9.09 12.11 6.97
C LYS A 38 -7.77 11.74 7.63
N CYS A 39 -6.89 11.05 6.91
CA CYS A 39 -5.57 10.69 7.41
C CYS A 39 -4.70 11.92 7.73
N GLU A 40 -4.66 12.93 6.85
CA GLU A 40 -3.87 14.15 7.04
C GLU A 40 -4.32 14.96 8.27
N ILE A 41 -5.61 14.92 8.60
CA ILE A 41 -6.15 15.53 9.82
C ILE A 41 -5.64 14.79 11.07
N ASP A 42 -5.67 13.46 11.04
CA ASP A 42 -5.31 12.63 12.21
C ASP A 42 -3.79 12.47 12.36
N HIS A 43 -3.01 12.64 11.28
CA HIS A 43 -1.57 12.40 11.22
C HIS A 43 -0.78 13.54 10.55
N PRO A 44 -0.27 14.52 11.32
CA PRO A 44 0.44 15.67 10.77
C PRO A 44 1.80 15.34 10.13
N ALA A 45 2.37 14.16 10.43
CA ALA A 45 3.59 13.66 9.79
C ALA A 45 3.38 13.30 8.30
N GLY A 46 2.13 13.29 7.83
CA GLY A 46 1.75 13.00 6.46
C GLY A 46 1.28 11.57 6.26
N CYS A 47 0.66 11.36 5.10
CA CYS A 47 0.06 10.10 4.71
C CYS A 47 0.59 9.62 3.37
N GLU A 48 0.54 8.32 3.15
CA GLU A 48 0.96 7.66 1.93
C GLU A 48 -0.09 6.63 1.50
N LYS A 49 -0.17 6.40 0.19
CA LYS A 49 -1.12 5.44 -0.38
C LYS A 49 -0.39 4.15 -0.68
N THR A 50 -0.90 3.05 -0.14
CA THR A 50 -0.38 1.71 -0.40
C THR A 50 -1.52 0.85 -0.93
N GLY A 51 -1.40 0.42 -2.20
CA GLY A 51 -2.46 -0.29 -2.90
C GLY A 51 -3.76 0.53 -2.99
N LEU A 52 -4.80 0.04 -2.31
CA LEU A 52 -6.14 0.60 -2.32
C LEU A 52 -6.54 1.19 -0.95
N ILE A 53 -5.57 1.53 -0.10
CA ILE A 53 -5.81 2.11 1.23
C ILE A 53 -4.78 3.22 1.46
N VAL A 54 -5.10 4.14 2.38
CA VAL A 54 -4.21 5.23 2.82
C VAL A 54 -3.72 4.92 4.23
N TYR A 55 -2.41 5.05 4.44
CA TYR A 55 -1.74 4.85 5.72
C TYR A 55 -0.99 6.11 6.14
N PRO A 56 -0.77 6.33 7.45
CA PRO A 56 0.17 7.33 7.90
C PRO A 56 1.59 6.96 7.48
N LYS A 57 2.44 7.96 7.26
CA LYS A 57 3.87 7.73 7.01
C LYS A 57 4.55 7.07 8.20
N CYS A 58 5.54 6.23 7.91
CA CYS A 58 6.38 5.63 8.93
C CYS A 58 7.18 6.67 9.73
N LYS A 59 7.43 6.37 11.01
CA LYS A 59 8.28 7.18 11.88
C LYS A 59 9.71 7.26 11.34
N PRO A 60 10.50 8.29 11.71
CA PRO A 60 11.91 8.36 11.36
C PRO A 60 12.67 7.08 11.74
N GLY A 61 13.50 6.58 10.82
CA GLY A 61 14.24 5.32 10.97
C GLY A 61 13.48 4.06 10.52
N PHE A 62 12.20 4.18 10.19
CA PHE A 62 11.40 3.11 9.61
C PHE A 62 11.07 3.41 8.15
N THR A 63 11.01 2.36 7.35
CA THR A 63 10.68 2.42 5.93
C THR A 63 9.39 1.66 5.70
N ASN A 64 8.55 2.13 4.77
CA ASN A 64 7.33 1.43 4.38
C ASN A 64 7.70 0.17 3.59
N TRP A 65 7.31 -0.99 4.11
CA TRP A 65 7.52 -2.32 3.53
C TRP A 65 6.21 -2.87 2.94
N ASP A 66 5.51 -2.02 2.19
CA ASP A 66 4.21 -2.32 1.58
C ASP A 66 3.10 -2.69 2.58
N CYS A 67 1.88 -2.80 2.03
CA CYS A 67 0.60 -3.07 2.68
C CYS A 67 0.26 -2.14 3.85
N CYS A 68 1.01 -2.19 4.95
CA CYS A 68 0.82 -1.44 6.19
C CYS A 68 2.00 -1.56 7.17
N VAL A 69 3.16 -2.06 6.73
CA VAL A 69 4.27 -2.43 7.63
C VAL A 69 5.35 -1.36 7.60
N CYS A 70 5.68 -0.84 8.78
CA CYS A 70 6.86 0.01 8.97
C CYS A 70 7.99 -0.82 9.58
N ALA A 71 9.04 -1.08 8.80
CA ALA A 71 10.19 -1.84 9.27
C ALA A 71 11.52 -1.12 8.98
N THR A 72 12.51 -1.40 9.82
CA THR A 72 13.88 -0.92 9.64
C THR A 72 14.59 -1.72 8.56
N ILE A 73 15.59 -1.13 7.92
CA ILE A 73 16.50 -1.86 7.04
C ILE A 73 17.23 -2.95 7.85
N CYS A 74 17.37 -4.15 7.28
CA CYS A 74 18.08 -5.22 7.96
C CYS A 74 19.54 -4.83 8.25
N PRO A 75 20.04 -5.09 9.47
CA PRO A 75 21.42 -4.79 9.82
C PRO A 75 22.41 -5.60 8.96
N PRO A 76 23.67 -5.15 8.83
CA PRO A 76 24.67 -5.86 8.05
C PRO A 76 24.79 -7.33 8.49
N ARG A 77 24.98 -8.23 7.50
CA ARG A 77 25.03 -9.71 7.66
C ARG A 77 23.71 -10.43 7.90
N PHE A 78 22.58 -9.71 7.91
CA PHE A 78 21.27 -10.32 7.88
C PHE A 78 20.72 -10.30 6.46
N THR A 79 20.03 -11.37 6.06
CA THR A 79 19.36 -11.44 4.76
C THR A 79 17.95 -10.91 4.90
N ASP A 80 17.56 -9.97 4.05
CA ASP A 80 16.19 -9.47 4.03
C ASP A 80 15.26 -10.45 3.30
N ASN A 81 14.23 -10.93 4.00
CA ASN A 81 13.21 -11.83 3.47
C ASN A 81 11.82 -11.17 3.39
N GLY A 82 11.75 -9.84 3.45
CA GLY A 82 10.54 -9.03 3.36
C GLY A 82 9.74 -8.92 4.66
N LEU A 83 9.49 -10.04 5.36
CA LEU A 83 8.77 -10.03 6.64
C LEU A 83 9.69 -9.94 7.86
N TYR A 84 10.94 -10.39 7.74
CA TYR A 84 11.92 -10.40 8.82
C TYR A 84 13.35 -10.49 8.27
N CYS A 85 14.30 -10.10 9.11
CA CYS A 85 15.73 -10.24 8.84
C CYS A 85 16.20 -11.65 9.21
N LEU A 86 16.59 -12.43 8.22
CA LEU A 86 17.14 -13.76 8.41
C LEU A 86 18.52 -13.66 9.04
N LYS A 87 18.70 -14.40 10.13
CA LYS A 87 20.00 -14.53 10.78
C LYS A 87 21.01 -15.17 9.82
N PRO A 88 22.30 -14.76 9.88
CA PRO A 88 23.36 -15.46 9.18
C PRO A 88 23.41 -16.93 9.63
N LYS A 89 24.17 -17.74 8.87
CA LYS A 89 24.29 -19.20 9.06
C LYS A 89 24.26 -19.60 10.54
N ALA A 90 23.34 -20.50 10.88
CA ALA A 90 23.21 -21.01 12.23
C ALA A 90 24.54 -21.59 12.72
N TYR A 91 24.87 -21.32 13.98
CA TYR A 91 26.01 -21.92 14.68
C TYR A 91 25.50 -22.87 15.76
N GLY A 92 26.22 -23.97 15.97
CA GLY A 92 25.91 -24.91 17.04
C GLY A 92 26.20 -24.29 18.41
N ARG A 93 25.27 -24.41 19.35
CA ARG A 93 25.45 -24.00 20.76
C ARG A 93 25.89 -25.15 21.67
N GLY A 94 26.27 -26.29 21.08
CA GLY A 94 26.51 -27.55 21.80
C GLY A 94 25.23 -28.16 22.34
N VAL A 95 25.38 -29.19 23.18
CA VAL A 95 24.25 -29.91 23.82
C VAL A 95 23.79 -29.28 25.14
N GLY A 96 24.47 -28.23 25.62
CA GLY A 96 24.29 -27.70 26.97
C GLY A 96 24.76 -28.69 28.05
N TYR A 97 24.75 -28.26 29.31
CA TYR A 97 24.90 -29.15 30.46
C TYR A 97 23.59 -29.14 31.24
N VAL A 98 23.29 -30.25 31.90
CA VAL A 98 22.12 -30.35 32.76
C VAL A 98 22.44 -29.73 34.13
N LEU A 99 21.49 -28.98 34.69
CA LEU A 99 21.70 -28.19 35.91
C LEU A 99 22.05 -29.05 37.14
N TRP A 100 21.70 -30.34 37.12
CA TRP A 100 21.87 -31.27 38.24
C TRP A 100 23.22 -32.01 38.26
N GLU A 101 24.13 -31.71 37.32
CA GLU A 101 25.51 -32.22 37.31
C GLU A 101 26.55 -31.15 37.70
N GLN A 102 26.10 -30.03 38.31
CA GLN A 102 26.94 -28.88 38.68
C GLN A 102 27.08 -28.72 40.20
#